data_AF-A0A1Q7ARN7-F1
#
_entry.id   AF-A0A1Q7ARN7-F1
#
_cell.length_a   1.000
_cell.length_b   1.000
_cell.length_c   1.000
_cell.angle_alpha   90.00
_cell.angle_beta   90.00
_cell.angle_gamma   90.00
#
_symmetry.space_group_name_H-M   'P 1'
#
loop_
_entity.id
_entity.type
_entity.pdbx_description
1 polymer ?
#
loop_
_entity_poly.entity_id
_entity_poly.type
_entity_poly.pdbx_seq_one_letter_code
_entity_poly.pdbx_strand_id
1 'polypeptide(L)'
;MVAAATAGGIAARRMLATRGPAIPMMPGRKREPGWLVATVYRSPTDIAPEGHLPEPLERLGDAVDVQIRPAPGDRGTELSARPRLAAHGTRAATRDAWRTVRLAREEGRL
;
A
#
# COMPACT_ATOMS: atom_id res chain seq x y z
N MET A 1 -39.71 -23.58 6.18
CA MET A 1 -38.41 -24.29 6.08
C MET A 1 -37.31 -23.28 6.36
N VAL A 2 -36.45 -23.57 7.33
CA VAL A 2 -35.30 -22.77 7.77
C VAL A 2 -34.03 -23.28 7.08
N ALA A 3 -33.14 -22.35 6.67
CA ALA A 3 -31.66 -22.39 6.83
C ALA A 3 -31.08 -21.23 5.99
N ALA A 4 -30.67 -20.07 6.51
CA ALA A 4 -29.63 -19.74 7.51
C ALA A 4 -28.19 -19.80 6.98
N ALA A 5 -27.56 -18.61 6.88
CA ALA A 5 -26.17 -18.33 7.27
C ALA A 5 -26.04 -16.79 7.42
N THR A 6 -26.26 -16.17 8.60
CA THR A 6 -25.27 -15.85 9.65
C THR A 6 -23.84 -15.68 9.14
N ALA A 7 -23.03 -14.69 9.51
CA ALA A 7 -23.15 -13.51 10.36
C ALA A 7 -21.79 -12.79 10.27
N GLY A 8 -21.74 -11.51 10.65
CA GLY A 8 -20.52 -10.85 11.09
C GLY A 8 -19.94 -9.89 10.05
N GLY A 9 -19.74 -8.62 10.34
CA GLY A 9 -19.92 -7.87 11.57
C GLY A 9 -19.64 -6.40 11.24
N ILE A 10 -20.23 -5.50 12.01
CA ILE A 10 -19.99 -4.06 11.88
C ILE A 10 -18.53 -3.79 12.26
N ALA A 11 -17.76 -3.18 11.37
CA ALA A 11 -16.51 -2.50 11.74
C ALA A 11 -16.60 -1.03 11.32
N ALA A 12 -17.02 -0.20 12.28
CA ALA A 12 -16.97 1.24 12.17
C ALA A 12 -15.52 1.74 12.11
N ARG A 13 -15.28 2.68 11.17
CA ARG A 13 -14.30 3.79 11.16
C ARG A 13 -12.82 3.48 11.41
N ARG A 14 -11.99 4.00 10.49
CA ARG A 14 -11.24 5.26 10.69
C ARG A 14 -10.66 5.74 9.36
N MET A 15 -11.42 6.60 8.67
CA MET A 15 -10.78 7.72 7.97
C MET A 15 -10.05 8.53 9.04
N LEU A 16 -8.72 8.55 8.99
CA LEU A 16 -7.87 9.65 9.45
C LEU A 16 -6.43 9.33 9.03
N ALA A 17 -6.06 9.73 7.80
CA ALA A 17 -4.66 9.97 7.46
C ALA A 17 -4.24 11.32 8.08
N THR A 18 -4.31 11.41 9.41
CA THR A 18 -3.74 12.51 10.19
C THR A 18 -2.42 12.04 10.75
N ARG A 19 -1.35 12.78 10.45
CA ARG A 19 -0.10 12.76 11.21
C ARG A 19 -0.45 12.95 12.70
N GLY A 20 -0.06 12.01 13.56
CA GLY A 20 -0.32 12.01 15.01
C GLY A 20 0.75 11.20 15.78
N PRO A 21 0.94 11.49 17.08
CA PRO A 21 2.22 11.37 17.80
C PRO A 21 2.65 9.93 18.12
N ALA A 22 3.95 9.76 18.34
CA ALA A 22 4.56 8.49 18.72
C ALA A 22 4.01 7.99 20.08
N ILE A 23 3.18 6.95 20.03
CA ILE A 23 2.81 6.15 21.21
C ILE A 23 4.06 5.37 21.66
N PRO A 24 4.42 5.37 22.95
CA PRO A 24 5.59 4.65 23.45
C PRO A 24 5.44 3.14 23.18
N MET A 25 6.44 2.57 22.54
CA MET A 25 6.44 1.21 22.02
C MET A 25 6.70 0.20 23.15
N MET A 26 5.75 -0.70 23.43
CA MET A 26 6.02 -1.89 24.25
C MET A 26 7.13 -2.72 23.60
N PRO A 27 8.24 -3.02 24.29
CA PRO A 27 9.32 -3.81 23.74
C PRO A 27 8.88 -5.28 23.65
N GLY A 28 8.95 -5.88 22.45
CA GLY A 28 8.79 -7.33 22.30
C GLY A 28 8.10 -7.82 21.02
N ARG A 29 7.36 -6.97 20.29
CA ARG A 29 6.81 -7.34 18.97
C ARG A 29 7.51 -6.55 17.88
N LYS A 30 8.23 -7.24 16.98
CA LYS A 30 8.65 -6.63 15.70
C LYS A 30 7.38 -6.27 14.94
N ARG A 31 6.91 -5.03 15.07
CA ARG A 31 5.73 -4.53 14.35
C ARG A 31 6.03 -4.60 12.86
N GLU A 32 5.23 -5.35 12.11
CA GLU A 32 5.34 -5.35 10.66
C GLU A 32 5.27 -3.91 10.14
N PRO A 33 6.14 -3.53 9.19
CA PRO A 33 6.09 -2.20 8.63
C PRO A 33 4.73 -1.98 7.94
N GLY A 34 4.06 -0.87 8.28
CA GLY A 34 2.77 -0.54 7.71
C GLY A 34 2.84 -0.23 6.20
N TRP A 35 1.73 -0.44 5.51
CA TRP A 35 1.57 -0.12 4.09
C TRP A 35 1.74 1.37 3.80
N LEU A 36 2.47 1.68 2.73
CA LEU A 36 2.50 2.98 2.09
C LEU A 36 1.50 2.96 0.94
N VAL A 37 0.53 3.88 0.94
CA VAL A 37 -0.61 3.86 0.01
C VAL A 37 -0.69 5.16 -0.79
N ALA A 38 -1.12 5.05 -2.06
CA ALA A 38 -1.27 6.13 -3.03
C ALA A 38 -2.29 5.70 -4.08
N THR A 39 -3.15 6.64 -4.47
CA THR A 39 -4.06 6.46 -5.60
C THR A 39 -3.38 7.03 -6.85
N VAL A 40 -3.50 6.41 -8.02
CA VAL A 40 -3.10 6.96 -9.32
C VAL A 40 -4.33 6.96 -10.22
N TYR A 41 -4.55 8.04 -10.96
CA TYR A 41 -5.78 8.26 -11.75
C TYR A 41 -5.72 7.53 -13.10
N ARG A 42 -5.40 6.24 -13.06
CA ARG A 42 -5.18 5.35 -14.21
C ARG A 42 -5.71 3.96 -13.89
N SER A 43 -5.95 3.15 -14.93
CA SER A 43 -6.39 1.76 -14.73
C SER A 43 -5.23 0.90 -14.20
N PRO A 44 -5.53 -0.25 -13.57
CA PRO A 44 -4.47 -1.14 -13.07
C PRO A 44 -3.52 -1.62 -14.17
N THR A 45 -4.04 -1.86 -15.38
CA THR A 45 -3.25 -2.32 -16.53
C THR A 45 -2.33 -1.24 -17.08
N ASP A 46 -2.70 0.04 -16.97
CA ASP A 46 -1.83 1.16 -17.35
C ASP A 46 -0.67 1.33 -16.35
N ILE A 47 -0.93 1.04 -15.08
CA ILE A 47 0.04 1.20 -13.99
C ILE A 47 1.03 0.03 -13.92
N ALA A 48 0.54 -1.17 -14.18
CA ALA A 48 1.36 -2.37 -14.22
C ALA A 48 1.14 -3.12 -15.53
N PRO A 49 1.68 -2.59 -16.65
CA PRO A 49 1.56 -3.24 -17.94
C PRO A 49 2.21 -4.62 -17.87
N GLU A 50 1.51 -5.63 -18.34
CA GLU A 50 1.97 -7.02 -18.37
C GLU A 50 2.38 -7.59 -16.98
N GLY A 51 1.93 -6.96 -15.89
CA GLY A 51 2.24 -7.36 -14.52
C GLY A 51 3.56 -6.78 -13.98
N HIS A 52 4.26 -5.95 -14.75
CA HIS A 52 5.47 -5.26 -14.30
C HIS A 52 5.11 -4.09 -13.38
N LEU A 53 5.82 -3.98 -12.25
CA LEU A 53 5.60 -2.86 -11.34
C LEU A 53 6.20 -1.57 -11.92
N PRO A 54 5.67 -0.38 -11.55
CA PRO A 54 6.31 0.86 -11.95
C PRO A 54 7.67 1.02 -11.25
N GLU A 55 8.68 1.49 -11.98
CA GLU A 55 9.90 1.97 -11.36
C GLU A 55 9.59 3.12 -10.37
N PRO A 56 10.26 3.18 -9.21
CA PRO A 56 11.36 2.33 -8.74
C PRO A 56 10.93 1.08 -7.93
N LEU A 57 9.64 0.71 -7.92
CA LEU A 57 9.17 -0.45 -7.15
C LEU A 57 9.62 -1.78 -7.77
N GLU A 58 9.70 -1.86 -9.10
CA GLU A 58 10.18 -3.06 -9.80
C GLU A 58 11.59 -3.47 -9.36
N ARG A 59 12.52 -2.52 -9.27
CA ARG A 59 13.88 -2.75 -8.74
C ARG A 59 13.94 -3.35 -7.34
N LEU A 60 12.93 -3.09 -6.50
CA LEU A 60 12.88 -3.66 -5.15
C LEU A 60 12.44 -5.14 -5.16
N GLY A 61 11.75 -5.58 -6.21
CA GLY A 61 11.34 -6.97 -6.43
C GLY A 61 10.76 -7.63 -5.18
N ASP A 62 11.27 -8.82 -4.87
CA ASP A 62 10.81 -9.64 -3.75
C ASP A 62 11.15 -9.10 -2.35
N ALA A 63 11.89 -8.00 -2.24
CA ALA A 63 12.17 -7.37 -0.95
C ALA A 63 10.93 -6.63 -0.39
N VAL A 64 9.93 -6.37 -1.23
CA VAL A 64 8.70 -5.66 -0.87
C VAL A 64 7.46 -6.50 -1.21
N ASP A 65 6.41 -6.35 -0.39
CA ASP A 65 5.07 -6.69 -0.83
C ASP A 65 4.46 -5.47 -1.54
N VAL A 66 3.90 -5.69 -2.72
CA VAL A 66 3.16 -4.67 -3.47
C VAL A 66 1.76 -5.18 -3.75
N GLN A 67 0.76 -4.32 -3.55
CA GLN A 67 -0.63 -4.56 -3.92
C GLN A 67 -1.10 -3.48 -4.89
N ILE A 68 -1.77 -3.93 -5.94
CA ILE A 68 -2.41 -3.10 -6.95
C ILE A 68 -3.89 -3.45 -6.96
N ARG A 69 -4.76 -2.48 -6.71
CA ARG A 69 -6.21 -2.68 -6.72
C ARG A 69 -6.93 -1.46 -7.27
N PRO A 70 -8.17 -1.59 -7.77
CA PRO A 70 -8.99 -0.43 -8.07
C PRO A 70 -9.13 0.50 -6.85
N ALA A 71 -8.99 1.79 -7.07
CA ALA A 71 -9.17 2.80 -6.04
C ALA A 71 -10.66 2.97 -5.70
N PRO A 72 -11.01 3.21 -4.42
CA PRO A 72 -12.39 3.48 -4.05
C PRO A 72 -12.97 4.70 -4.78
N GLY A 73 -14.21 4.57 -5.22
CA GLY A 73 -14.96 5.64 -5.91
C GLY A 73 -14.50 5.89 -7.35
N ASP A 74 -14.03 4.85 -8.03
CA ASP A 74 -13.60 4.90 -9.44
C ASP A 74 -12.53 5.97 -9.73
N ARG A 75 -11.65 6.20 -8.75
CA ARG A 75 -10.57 7.21 -8.84
C ARG A 75 -9.31 6.70 -9.53
N GLY A 76 -9.38 5.57 -10.24
CA GLY A 76 -8.25 4.86 -10.82
C GLY A 76 -7.77 3.69 -9.95
N THR A 77 -6.48 3.65 -9.61
CA THR A 77 -5.80 2.50 -8.99
C THR A 77 -5.16 2.89 -7.67
N GLU A 78 -5.33 2.09 -6.63
CA GLU A 78 -4.60 2.20 -5.37
C GLU A 78 -3.40 1.27 -5.40
N LEU A 79 -2.21 1.86 -5.36
CA LEU A 79 -0.95 1.18 -5.13
C LEU A 79 -0.66 1.16 -3.63
N SER A 80 -0.20 0.02 -3.13
CA SER A 80 0.30 -0.13 -1.77
C SER A 80 1.62 -0.88 -1.74
N ALA A 81 2.60 -0.42 -0.96
CA ALA A 81 3.87 -1.11 -0.79
C ALA A 81 4.28 -1.20 0.70
N ARG A 82 4.88 -2.32 1.09
CA ARG A 82 5.57 -2.46 2.38
C ARG A 82 6.83 -3.33 2.25
N PRO A 83 7.86 -3.11 3.08
CA PRO A 83 9.00 -4.02 3.17
C PRO A 83 8.59 -5.38 3.74
N ARG A 84 9.19 -6.46 3.25
CA ARG A 84 9.09 -7.78 3.90
C ARG A 84 9.99 -7.83 5.13
N LEU A 85 9.53 -8.48 6.20
CA LEU A 85 10.19 -8.48 7.51
C LEU A 85 11.61 -9.09 7.49
N ALA A 86 11.90 -10.00 6.56
CA ALA A 86 13.19 -10.66 6.42
C ALA A 86 14.27 -9.79 5.74
N ALA A 87 13.87 -8.73 5.02
CA ALA A 87 14.76 -7.91 4.20
C ALA A 87 15.29 -6.70 4.99
N HIS A 88 16.53 -6.81 5.47
CA HIS A 88 17.21 -5.74 6.23
C HIS A 88 17.57 -4.58 5.29
N GLY A 89 17.44 -3.33 5.76
CA GLY A 89 17.71 -2.13 4.96
C GLY A 89 16.58 -1.70 4.00
N THR A 90 15.66 -2.61 3.65
CA THR A 90 14.60 -2.35 2.67
C THR A 90 13.62 -1.26 3.10
N ARG A 91 13.42 -1.03 4.40
CA ARG A 91 12.45 -0.02 4.87
C ARG A 91 12.73 1.41 4.39
N ALA A 92 14.00 1.82 4.35
CA ALA A 92 14.36 3.13 3.85
C ALA A 92 14.18 3.19 2.33
N ALA A 93 14.67 2.18 1.62
CA ALA A 93 14.54 2.06 0.17
C ALA A 93 13.08 2.04 -0.29
N THR A 94 12.18 1.30 0.39
CA THR A 94 10.74 1.30 0.08
C THR A 94 10.12 2.68 0.26
N ARG A 95 10.51 3.43 1.30
CA ARG A 95 9.99 4.79 1.51
C ARG A 95 10.48 5.77 0.45
N ASP A 96 11.73 5.64 0.04
CA ASP A 96 12.31 6.45 -1.02
C ASP A 96 11.64 6.15 -2.37
N ALA A 97 11.55 4.87 -2.72
CA ALA A 97 10.83 4.41 -3.89
C ALA A 97 9.39 4.93 -3.94
N TRP A 98 8.70 4.87 -2.80
CA TRP A 98 7.34 5.38 -2.65
C TRP A 98 7.21 6.89 -2.83
N ARG A 99 8.22 7.65 -2.39
CA ARG A 99 8.27 9.10 -2.61
C ARG A 99 8.32 9.39 -4.11
N THR A 100 9.14 8.66 -4.86
CA THR A 100 9.23 8.79 -6.33
C THR A 100 7.90 8.48 -7.01
N VAL A 101 7.22 7.39 -6.61
CA VAL A 101 5.87 7.07 -7.15
C VAL A 101 4.88 8.21 -6.90
N ARG A 102 4.89 8.81 -5.71
CA ARG A 102 4.01 9.95 -5.40
C ARG A 102 4.32 11.17 -6.27
N LEU A 103 5.60 11.51 -6.41
CA LEU A 103 6.03 12.63 -7.23
C LEU A 103 5.68 12.40 -8.71
N ALA A 104 5.94 11.21 -9.23
CA ALA A 104 5.63 10.85 -10.60
C ALA A 104 4.12 10.97 -10.89
N ARG A 105 3.26 10.61 -9.93
CA ARG A 105 1.81 10.88 -10.03
C ARG A 105 1.51 12.38 -10.07
N GLU A 106 2.12 13.18 -9.19
CA GLU A 106 1.92 14.63 -9.16
C GLU A 106 2.35 15.29 -10.48
N GLU A 107 3.35 14.72 -11.16
CA GLU A 107 3.83 15.15 -12.48
C GLU A 107 3.09 14.49 -13.67
N GLY A 108 2.16 13.56 -13.42
CA GLY A 108 1.44 12.84 -14.47
C GLY A 108 2.29 11.83 -15.27
N ARG A 109 3.41 11.37 -14.73
CA ARG A 109 4.32 10.37 -15.32
C ARG A 109 3.91 8.92 -15.07
N LEU A 110 2.84 8.71 -14.30
CA LEU A 110 2.22 7.41 -14.03
C LEU A 110 0.80 7.34 -14.59
#